data_AF-U9UFG1-F1
#
_entry.id   AF-U9UFG1-F1
#
_cell.length_a   1.000
_cell.length_b   1.000
_cell.length_c   1.000
_cell.angle_alpha   90.00
_cell.angle_beta   90.00
_cell.angle_gamma   90.00
#
_symmetry.space_group_name_H-M   'P 1'
#
loop_
_entity.id
_entity.type
_entity.pdbx_description
1 polymer ?
#
loop_
_entity_poly.entity_id
_entity_poly.type
_entity_poly.pdbx_seq_one_letter_code
_entity_poly.pdbx_strand_id
1 'polypeptide(L)'
;LKAEYYSTLYNLKKCQDHLELKEEALVTQDNRIILLEDTVEKLKSQILKISHFQNNSNKPSEEEEQENMALPDILRNIGTALDRVENYIDGVDTTFNPKNTLNGIRISLTTVRGHMQRHAQDAINLQGQLNTAHNLLNNANGQINNFFNDMANVRNECLRRAQLLTIAYNNEANEHHRWWQIAQERQTNGQRMAFRKQNRINILVQEKAVLQILARRRKAEADLAEFNRAWVFNRYQKWKARELNSRQIILNLQNNPLGNMATIQDVMHTLSPLLAQLPSYDGQEPPDVYYQRLRNINETARPLAVVGFNPGVRCQVMINKMTGRFAPVPANDPYAGGNPAIVTEPLFLNWLRERYREVMVGTNRSAIFALVNEKFLETDTPDSYEKRIKPL
;
A
#
# COMPACT_ATOMS: atom_id res chain seq x y z
N LEU A 1 10.20 -1.09 29.92
CA LEU A 1 9.83 -2.43 30.44
C LEU A 1 10.85 -3.00 31.44
N LYS A 2 11.99 -3.61 31.05
CA LYS A 2 12.93 -4.23 32.02
C LYS A 2 13.56 -3.21 32.98
N ALA A 3 13.96 -2.03 32.48
CA ALA A 3 14.52 -0.95 33.30
C ALA A 3 13.49 -0.30 34.24
N GLU A 4 12.25 -0.12 33.79
CA GLU A 4 11.15 0.39 34.62
C GLU A 4 10.81 -0.58 35.74
N TYR A 5 10.75 -1.89 35.46
CA TYR A 5 10.53 -2.94 36.48
C TYR A 5 11.60 -2.91 37.58
N TYR A 6 12.89 -2.80 37.22
CA TYR A 6 13.96 -2.67 38.22
C TYR A 6 13.90 -1.37 39.01
N SER A 7 13.46 -0.26 38.39
CA SER A 7 13.27 1.02 39.08
C SER A 7 12.10 0.96 40.07
N THR A 8 10.99 0.31 39.71
CA THR A 8 9.86 0.14 40.63
C THR A 8 10.24 -0.74 41.82
N LEU A 9 10.97 -1.83 41.57
CA LEU A 9 11.43 -2.76 42.61
C LEU A 9 12.42 -2.10 43.58
N TYR A 10 13.30 -1.23 43.07
CA TYR A 10 14.22 -0.41 43.87
C TYR A 10 13.47 0.60 44.76
N ASN A 11 12.47 1.30 44.21
CA ASN A 11 11.66 2.24 44.97
C ASN A 11 10.83 1.53 46.05
N LEU A 12 10.30 0.35 45.74
CA LEU A 12 9.53 -0.44 46.70
C LEU A 12 10.41 -0.88 47.88
N LYS A 13 11.64 -1.32 47.62
CA LYS A 13 12.61 -1.68 48.65
C LYS A 13 12.95 -0.48 49.54
N LYS A 14 13.15 0.70 48.95
CA LYS A 14 13.39 1.94 49.69
C LYS A 14 12.21 2.35 50.59
N CYS A 15 10.97 2.17 50.13
CA CYS A 15 9.78 2.39 50.95
C CYS A 15 9.68 1.41 52.11
N GLN A 16 10.05 0.14 51.89
CA GLN A 16 10.07 -0.88 52.92
C GLN A 16 11.11 -0.56 54.01
N ASP A 17 12.33 -0.20 53.62
CA ASP A 17 13.40 0.15 54.56
C ASP A 17 13.02 1.41 55.39
N HIS A 18 12.33 2.37 54.78
CA HIS A 18 11.85 3.56 55.49
C HIS A 18 10.69 3.26 56.46
N LEU A 19 9.86 2.24 56.19
CA LEU A 19 8.82 1.80 57.12
C LEU A 19 9.44 1.12 58.34
N GLU A 20 10.44 0.25 58.12
CA GLU A 20 11.17 -0.45 59.19
C GLU A 20 11.86 0.54 60.14
N LEU A 21 12.54 1.56 59.60
CA LEU A 21 13.14 2.64 60.41
C LEU A 21 12.12 3.44 61.22
N LYS A 22 10.90 3.63 60.71
CA LYS A 22 9.82 4.31 61.44
C LYS A 22 9.28 3.46 62.57
N GLU A 23 9.16 2.15 62.37
CA GLU A 23 8.75 1.21 63.40
C GLU A 23 9.79 1.15 64.53
N GLU A 24 11.08 1.08 64.21
CA GLU A 24 12.16 1.14 65.22
C GLU A 24 12.16 2.44 66.02
N ALA A 25 11.91 3.58 65.35
CA ALA A 25 11.79 4.87 66.02
C ALA A 25 10.59 4.95 66.96
N LEU A 26 9.44 4.38 66.56
CA LEU A 26 8.24 4.27 67.39
C LEU A 26 8.50 3.40 68.62
N VAL A 27 9.10 2.23 68.45
CA VAL A 27 9.46 1.33 69.57
C VAL A 27 10.42 2.01 70.55
N THR A 28 11.38 2.77 70.03
CA THR A 28 12.32 3.56 70.86
C THR A 28 11.59 4.65 71.65
N GLN A 29 10.61 5.30 71.02
CA GLN A 29 9.79 6.33 71.67
C GLN A 29 8.89 5.74 72.76
N ASP A 30 8.23 4.61 72.51
CA ASP A 30 7.39 3.92 73.48
C ASP A 30 8.18 3.47 74.71
N ASN A 31 9.37 2.89 74.51
CA ASN A 31 10.26 2.54 75.62
C ASN A 31 10.65 3.76 76.47
N ARG A 32 10.79 4.93 75.84
CA ARG A 32 11.10 6.18 76.53
C ARG A 32 9.89 6.73 77.30
N ILE A 33 8.67 6.54 76.78
CA ILE A 33 7.42 6.88 77.49
C ILE A 33 7.28 6.01 78.74
N ILE A 34 7.49 4.70 78.64
CA ILE A 34 7.44 3.77 79.79
C ILE A 34 8.45 4.19 80.88
N LEU A 35 9.68 4.55 80.48
CA LEU A 35 10.69 5.06 81.40
C LEU A 35 10.26 6.37 82.08
N LEU A 36 9.65 7.29 81.32
CA LEU A 36 9.13 8.54 81.87
C LEU A 36 7.98 8.30 82.84
N GLU A 37 7.08 7.37 82.54
CA GLU A 37 5.98 6.97 83.44
C GLU A 37 6.50 6.43 84.77
N ASP A 38 7.51 5.55 84.76
CA ASP A 38 8.16 5.05 85.98
C ASP A 38 8.81 6.18 86.79
N THR A 39 9.47 7.14 86.13
CA THR A 39 10.03 8.32 86.82
C THR A 39 8.97 9.21 87.43
N VAL A 40 7.82 9.38 86.76
CA VAL A 40 6.69 10.17 87.26
C VAL A 40 6.08 9.50 88.49
N GLU A 41 5.90 8.18 88.49
CA GLU A 41 5.41 7.45 89.68
C GLU A 41 6.39 7.54 90.86
N LYS A 42 7.70 7.47 90.59
CA LYS A 42 8.72 7.66 91.61
C LYS A 42 8.70 9.07 92.20
N LEU A 43 8.52 10.10 91.36
CA LEU A 43 8.35 11.49 91.79
C LEU A 43 7.07 11.69 92.60
N LYS A 44 5.94 11.09 92.19
CA LYS A 44 4.69 11.11 92.98
C LYS A 44 4.90 10.50 94.37
N SER A 45 5.59 9.36 94.46
CA SER A 45 5.93 8.73 95.75
C SER A 45 6.80 9.63 96.63
N GLN A 46 7.76 10.35 96.04
CA GLN A 46 8.60 11.31 96.76
C GLN A 46 7.81 12.53 97.24
N ILE A 47 6.92 13.08 96.40
CA ILE A 47 6.03 14.19 96.78
C ILE A 47 5.11 13.78 97.93
N LEU A 48 4.55 12.56 97.89
CA LEU A 48 3.76 12.01 99.00
C LEU A 48 4.58 11.91 100.29
N LYS A 49 5.83 11.43 100.22
CA LYS A 49 6.72 11.39 101.40
C LYS A 49 7.01 12.78 101.95
N ILE A 50 7.28 13.77 101.10
CA ILE A 50 7.54 15.16 101.52
C ILE A 50 6.29 15.77 102.15
N SER A 51 5.10 15.52 101.59
CA SER A 51 3.83 15.98 102.15
C SER A 51 3.55 15.38 103.53
N HIS A 52 3.83 14.09 103.73
CA HIS A 52 3.74 13.45 105.04
C HIS A 52 4.77 14.00 106.04
N PHE A 53 5.99 14.35 105.59
CA PHE A 53 6.97 15.03 106.42
C PHE A 53 6.51 16.45 106.82
N GLN A 54 5.95 17.24 105.90
CA GLN A 54 5.43 18.57 106.22
C GLN A 54 4.25 18.53 107.21
N ASN A 55 3.38 17.53 107.12
CA ASN A 55 2.29 17.36 108.09
C ASN A 55 2.78 16.92 109.48
N ASN A 56 3.90 16.20 109.56
CA ASN A 56 4.52 15.82 110.84
C ASN A 56 5.44 16.91 111.42
N SER A 57 6.00 17.80 110.60
CA SER A 57 6.78 18.97 111.02
C SER A 57 5.93 20.14 111.52
N ASN A 58 4.60 20.09 111.36
CA ASN A 58 3.66 21.04 111.96
C ASN A 58 3.20 20.61 113.38
N LYS A 59 3.82 19.60 113.98
CA LYS A 59 3.83 19.49 115.44
C LYS A 59 4.79 20.57 115.94
N PRO A 60 4.35 21.56 116.74
CA PRO A 60 5.29 22.41 117.44
C PRO A 60 6.10 21.47 118.35
N SER A 61 7.39 21.35 118.06
CA SER A 61 8.34 20.73 118.97
C SER A 61 8.23 21.46 120.29
N GLU A 62 7.81 20.75 121.33
CA GLU A 62 7.60 21.19 122.73
C GLU A 62 8.91 21.62 123.43
N GLU A 63 9.88 22.14 122.69
CA GLU A 63 11.20 22.50 123.16
C GLU A 63 11.61 23.87 122.61
N GLU A 64 10.86 24.91 122.95
CA GLU A 64 11.39 26.28 123.05
C GLU A 64 10.46 27.20 123.87
N GLU A 65 9.74 26.64 124.86
CA GLU A 65 9.19 27.43 125.98
C GLU A 65 10.30 27.65 127.02
N GLN A 66 11.35 28.37 126.63
CA GLN A 66 11.99 29.24 127.62
C GLN A 66 11.06 30.44 127.75
N GLU A 67 10.38 30.56 128.89
CA GLU A 67 9.63 31.73 129.36
C GLU A 67 10.49 33.00 129.29
N ASN A 68 10.69 33.52 128.08
CA ASN A 68 11.11 34.89 127.85
C ASN A 68 9.82 35.70 127.83
N MET A 69 9.54 36.38 128.95
CA MET A 69 8.52 37.40 129.07
C MET A 69 8.34 38.17 127.75
N ALA A 70 7.11 38.22 127.22
CA ALA A 70 6.88 38.83 125.91
C ALA A 70 7.36 40.29 125.91
N LEU A 71 7.88 40.79 124.78
CA LEU A 71 8.36 42.18 124.68
C LEU A 71 7.34 43.21 125.25
N PRO A 72 6.01 43.08 125.00
CA PRO A 72 5.00 43.93 125.64
C PRO A 72 5.00 43.86 127.17
N ASP A 73 5.21 42.68 127.76
CA ASP A 73 5.23 42.47 129.20
C ASP A 73 6.51 43.02 129.84
N ILE A 74 7.66 42.90 129.16
CA ILE A 74 8.92 43.51 129.60
C ILE A 74 8.78 45.05 129.61
N LEU A 75 8.21 45.62 128.54
CA LEU A 75 7.98 47.06 128.44
C LEU A 75 6.99 47.55 129.51
N ARG A 76 5.92 46.79 129.77
CA ARG A 76 4.96 47.10 130.84
C ARG A 76 5.63 47.09 132.22
N ASN A 77 6.47 46.09 132.49
CA ASN A 77 7.21 45.99 133.75
C ASN A 77 8.26 47.11 133.91
N ILE A 78 8.92 47.54 132.83
CA ILE A 78 9.78 48.74 132.84
C ILE A 78 8.95 49.98 133.18
N GLY A 79 7.78 50.16 132.56
CA GLY A 79 6.88 51.29 132.84
C GLY A 79 6.49 51.36 134.33
N THR A 80 5.98 50.25 134.88
CA THR A 80 5.63 50.17 136.31
C THR A 80 6.83 50.38 137.23
N ALA A 81 8.03 49.93 136.83
CA ALA A 81 9.25 50.15 137.59
C ALA A 81 9.71 51.62 137.55
N LEU A 82 9.51 52.32 136.42
CA LEU A 82 9.78 53.76 136.27
C LEU A 82 8.81 54.58 137.11
N ASP A 83 7.51 54.26 137.12
CA ASP A 83 6.51 54.94 137.96
C ASP A 83 6.90 54.88 139.46
N ARG A 84 7.47 53.75 139.92
CA ARG A 84 7.96 53.60 141.30
C ARG A 84 9.20 54.46 141.58
N VAL A 85 10.10 54.59 140.60
CA VAL A 85 11.28 55.46 140.72
C VAL A 85 10.86 56.93 140.72
N GLU A 86 9.88 57.31 139.90
CA GLU A 86 9.31 58.66 139.84
C GLU A 86 8.68 59.07 141.19
N ASN A 87 7.84 58.22 141.78
CA ASN A 87 7.25 58.44 143.11
C ASN A 87 8.30 58.62 144.24
N TYR A 88 9.46 57.95 144.13
CA TYR A 88 10.56 58.14 145.07
C TYR A 88 11.25 59.50 144.89
N ILE A 89 11.47 59.93 143.64
CA ILE A 89 12.08 61.24 143.33
C ILE A 89 11.19 62.39 143.80
N ASP A 90 9.86 62.24 143.66
CA ASP A 90 8.87 63.22 144.10
C ASP A 90 8.66 63.26 145.63
N GLY A 91 9.37 62.40 146.37
CA GLY A 91 9.33 62.35 147.85
C GLY A 91 8.07 61.69 148.43
N VAL A 92 7.29 61.00 147.61
CA VAL A 92 6.04 60.31 148.01
C VAL A 92 6.33 59.00 148.74
N ASP A 93 7.37 58.26 148.33
CA ASP A 93 7.84 57.04 149.02
C ASP A 93 9.31 57.17 149.42
N THR A 94 9.56 57.52 150.68
CA THR A 94 10.92 57.71 151.22
C THR A 94 11.54 56.42 151.78
N THR A 95 10.80 55.30 151.77
CA THR A 95 11.24 54.00 152.29
C THR A 95 11.80 53.07 151.20
N PHE A 96 11.52 53.39 149.95
CA PHE A 96 11.97 52.66 148.78
C PHE A 96 13.48 52.84 148.50
N ASN A 97 14.16 51.76 148.13
CA ASN A 97 15.54 51.81 147.66
C ASN A 97 15.57 51.73 146.11
N PRO A 98 15.87 52.82 145.40
CA PRO A 98 15.80 52.87 143.94
C PRO A 98 16.86 52.01 143.23
N LYS A 99 17.95 51.64 143.92
CA LYS A 99 19.10 50.98 143.30
C LYS A 99 18.76 49.61 142.70
N ASN A 100 17.91 48.83 143.37
CA ASN A 100 17.52 47.49 142.91
C ASN A 100 16.56 47.56 141.72
N THR A 101 15.60 48.48 141.76
CA THR A 101 14.64 48.70 140.65
C THR A 101 15.33 49.23 139.41
N LEU A 102 16.26 50.17 139.54
CA LEU A 102 17.07 50.67 138.42
C LEU A 102 17.95 49.56 137.80
N ASN A 103 18.52 48.67 138.61
CA ASN A 103 19.26 47.52 138.10
C ASN A 103 18.34 46.54 137.34
N GLY A 104 17.12 46.31 137.83
CA GLY A 104 16.09 45.52 137.14
C GLY A 104 15.69 46.13 135.79
N ILE A 105 15.45 47.45 135.74
CA ILE A 105 15.19 48.19 134.50
C ILE A 105 16.35 48.03 133.52
N ARG A 106 17.60 48.12 133.98
CA ARG A 106 18.79 47.94 133.12
C ARG A 106 18.83 46.53 132.49
N ILE A 107 18.51 45.49 133.26
CA ILE A 107 18.43 44.11 132.75
C ILE A 107 17.30 43.99 131.71
N SER A 108 16.10 44.49 132.02
CA SER A 108 14.97 44.49 131.09
C SER A 108 15.27 45.25 129.80
N LEU A 109 15.92 46.41 129.86
CA LEU A 109 16.37 47.16 128.68
C LEU A 109 17.41 46.39 127.85
N THR A 110 18.28 45.61 128.50
CA THR A 110 19.24 44.74 127.81
C THR A 110 18.51 43.61 127.07
N THR A 111 17.48 43.03 127.68
CA THR A 111 16.62 42.01 127.05
C THR A 111 15.83 42.60 125.88
N VAL A 112 15.22 43.78 126.03
CA VAL A 112 14.54 44.52 124.94
C VAL A 112 15.48 44.73 123.76
N ARG A 113 16.71 45.19 124.01
CA ARG A 113 17.73 45.35 122.97
C ARG A 113 18.02 44.03 122.24
N GLY A 114 18.14 42.93 122.97
CA GLY A 114 18.34 41.59 122.39
C GLY A 114 17.17 41.12 121.52
N HIS A 115 15.92 41.42 121.91
CA HIS A 115 14.74 41.16 121.08
C HIS A 115 14.74 42.03 119.81
N MET A 116 15.00 43.34 119.94
CA MET A 116 15.05 44.25 118.79
C MET A 116 16.15 43.88 117.79
N GLN A 117 17.31 43.43 118.27
CA GLN A 117 18.41 42.98 117.41
C GLN A 117 18.05 41.71 116.63
N ARG A 118 17.39 40.73 117.28
CA ARG A 118 16.88 39.53 116.59
C ARG A 118 15.85 39.89 115.52
N HIS A 119 14.85 40.70 115.86
CA HIS A 119 13.84 41.15 114.89
C HIS A 119 14.46 41.94 113.72
N ALA A 120 15.46 42.79 113.98
CA ALA A 120 16.17 43.49 112.92
C ALA A 120 16.94 42.51 112.00
N GLN A 121 17.59 41.49 112.57
CA GLN A 121 18.29 40.47 111.80
C GLN A 121 17.32 39.60 110.98
N ASP A 122 16.19 39.23 111.55
CA ASP A 122 15.14 38.47 110.85
C ASP A 122 14.57 39.27 109.68
N ALA A 123 14.34 40.58 109.85
CA ALA A 123 13.90 41.46 108.77
C ALA A 123 14.94 41.55 107.64
N ILE A 124 16.24 41.65 107.97
CA ILE A 124 17.32 41.63 106.98
C ILE A 124 17.36 40.28 106.24
N ASN A 125 17.24 39.17 106.96
CA ASN A 125 17.24 37.83 106.38
C ASN A 125 16.04 37.62 105.44
N LEU A 126 14.84 38.02 105.86
CA LEU A 126 13.62 37.97 105.05
C LEU A 126 13.73 38.83 103.79
N GLN A 127 14.31 40.03 103.89
CA GLN A 127 14.55 40.87 102.72
C GLN A 127 15.52 40.22 101.73
N GLY A 128 16.57 39.55 102.22
CA GLY A 128 17.49 38.78 101.40
C GLY A 128 16.79 37.63 100.66
N GLN A 129 15.94 36.88 101.35
CA GLN A 129 15.13 35.82 100.75
C GLN A 129 14.17 36.35 99.69
N LEU A 130 13.50 37.49 99.95
CA LEU A 130 12.57 38.12 99.02
C LEU A 130 13.28 38.59 97.74
N ASN A 131 14.48 39.16 97.86
CA ASN A 131 15.29 39.56 96.71
C ASN A 131 15.70 38.34 95.85
N THR A 132 16.12 37.25 96.49
CA THR A 132 16.45 36.00 95.77
C THR A 132 15.22 35.42 95.07
N ALA A 133 14.06 35.38 95.74
CA ALA A 133 12.81 34.92 95.14
C ALA A 133 12.40 35.78 93.94
N HIS A 134 12.55 37.10 94.04
CA HIS A 134 12.27 38.02 92.95
C HIS A 134 13.18 37.79 91.74
N ASN A 135 14.48 37.58 91.97
CA ASN A 135 15.43 37.26 90.90
C ASN A 135 15.13 35.93 90.21
N LEU A 136 14.78 34.89 90.98
CA LEU A 136 14.35 33.60 90.43
C LEU A 136 13.09 33.74 89.58
N LEU A 137 12.11 34.51 90.05
CA LEU A 137 10.89 34.78 89.30
C LEU A 137 11.17 35.52 87.98
N ASN A 138 12.02 36.55 88.00
CA ASN A 138 12.39 37.29 86.80
C ASN A 138 13.12 36.41 85.79
N ASN A 139 14.04 35.55 86.25
CA ASN A 139 14.73 34.60 85.39
C ASN A 139 13.77 33.57 84.78
N ALA A 140 12.84 33.02 85.58
CA ALA A 140 11.81 32.10 85.10
C ALA A 140 10.91 32.77 84.05
N ASN A 141 10.49 34.01 84.29
CA ASN A 141 9.70 34.79 83.32
C ASN A 141 10.47 35.03 82.01
N GLY A 142 11.77 35.33 82.08
CA GLY A 142 12.64 35.44 80.91
C GLY A 142 12.71 34.15 80.11
N GLN A 143 12.89 33.01 80.79
CA GLN A 143 12.90 31.69 80.14
C GLN A 143 11.55 31.37 79.48
N ILE A 144 10.44 31.63 80.16
CA ILE A 144 9.08 31.44 79.62
C ILE A 144 8.89 32.24 78.35
N ASN A 145 9.30 33.52 78.34
CA ASN A 145 9.20 34.36 77.14
C ASN A 145 10.04 33.82 75.97
N ASN A 146 11.25 33.32 76.24
CA ASN A 146 12.07 32.69 75.20
C ASN A 146 11.39 31.44 74.65
N PHE A 147 10.83 30.58 75.51
CA PHE A 147 10.07 29.41 75.07
C PHE A 147 8.86 29.76 74.21
N PHE A 148 8.13 30.83 74.55
CA PHE A 148 7.03 31.29 73.72
C PHE A 148 7.48 31.72 72.32
N ASN A 149 8.60 32.45 72.22
CA ASN A 149 9.17 32.86 70.94
C ASN A 149 9.63 31.65 70.11
N ASP A 150 10.32 30.69 70.73
CA ASP A 150 10.76 29.47 70.05
C ASP A 150 9.57 28.65 69.55
N MET A 151 8.52 28.51 70.36
CA MET A 151 7.31 27.79 69.97
C MET A 151 6.59 28.48 68.80
N ALA A 152 6.54 29.81 68.78
CA ALA A 152 6.00 30.57 67.66
C ALA A 152 6.82 30.36 66.38
N ASN A 153 8.15 30.35 66.48
CA ASN A 153 9.05 30.09 65.36
C ASN A 153 8.87 28.69 64.80
N VAL A 154 8.85 27.66 65.65
CA VAL A 154 8.61 26.26 65.23
C VAL A 154 7.25 26.12 64.56
N ARG A 155 6.20 26.75 65.11
CA ARG A 155 4.86 26.73 64.52
C ARG A 155 4.87 27.34 63.11
N ASN A 156 5.53 28.48 62.93
CA ASN A 156 5.64 29.14 61.62
C ASN A 156 6.43 28.27 60.62
N GLU A 157 7.49 27.61 61.06
CA GLU A 157 8.26 26.69 60.23
C GLU A 157 7.43 25.46 59.81
N CYS A 158 6.69 24.85 60.74
CA CYS A 158 5.78 23.75 60.44
C CYS A 158 4.71 24.14 59.41
N LEU A 159 4.11 25.33 59.55
CA LEU A 159 3.14 25.85 58.59
C LEU A 159 3.75 26.02 57.20
N ARG A 160 4.95 26.61 57.12
CA ARG A 160 5.66 26.80 55.85
C ARG A 160 6.00 25.46 55.18
N ARG A 161 6.46 24.48 55.97
CA ARG A 161 6.75 23.12 55.46
C ARG A 161 5.49 22.43 54.94
N ALA A 162 4.35 22.56 55.65
CA ALA A 162 3.08 21.99 55.20
C ALA A 162 2.60 22.60 53.87
N GLN A 163 2.76 23.92 53.72
CA GLN A 163 2.46 24.61 52.45
C GLN A 163 3.35 24.12 51.31
N LEU A 164 4.67 24.00 51.56
CA LEU A 164 5.62 23.51 50.56
C LEU A 164 5.32 22.06 50.15
N LEU A 165 4.96 21.19 51.10
CA LEU A 165 4.54 19.82 50.82
C LEU A 165 3.29 19.78 49.93
N THR A 166 2.32 20.64 50.21
CA THR A 166 1.09 20.75 49.40
C THR A 166 1.41 21.17 47.96
N ILE A 167 2.28 22.18 47.80
CA ILE A 167 2.72 22.65 46.48
C ILE A 167 3.50 21.56 45.75
N ALA A 168 4.43 20.88 46.42
CA ALA A 168 5.23 19.81 45.83
C ALA A 168 4.34 18.66 45.34
N TYR A 169 3.39 18.23 46.17
CA TYR A 169 2.42 17.19 45.81
C TYR A 169 1.60 17.58 44.57
N ASN A 170 1.05 18.80 44.56
CA ASN A 170 0.26 19.28 43.42
C ASN A 170 1.11 19.37 42.14
N ASN A 171 2.37 19.81 42.25
CA ASN A 171 3.29 19.87 41.12
C ASN A 171 3.59 18.46 40.58
N GLU A 172 3.86 17.49 41.46
CA GLU A 172 4.10 16.10 41.06
C GLU A 172 2.88 15.48 40.39
N ALA A 173 1.68 15.68 40.96
CA ALA A 173 0.43 15.21 40.38
C ALA A 173 0.17 15.83 38.99
N ASN A 174 0.42 17.13 38.83
CA ASN A 174 0.28 17.83 37.56
C ASN A 174 1.28 17.34 36.51
N GLU A 175 2.55 17.15 36.89
CA GLU A 175 3.57 16.61 35.99
C GLU A 175 3.27 15.17 35.59
N HIS A 176 2.85 14.33 36.55
CA HIS A 176 2.40 12.97 36.24
C HIS A 176 1.24 12.96 35.23
N HIS A 177 0.26 13.85 35.39
CA HIS A 177 -0.84 14.00 34.43
C HIS A 177 -0.35 14.43 33.04
N ARG A 178 0.57 15.40 32.97
CA ARG A 178 1.19 15.84 31.69
C ARG A 178 1.94 14.70 31.01
N TRP A 179 2.75 13.96 31.74
CA TRP A 179 3.49 12.82 31.19
C TRP A 179 2.57 11.71 30.68
N TRP A 180 1.48 11.45 31.41
CA TRP A 180 0.46 10.51 30.96
C TRP A 180 -0.20 10.94 29.64
N GLN A 181 -0.57 12.22 29.51
CA GLN A 181 -1.11 12.75 28.25
C GLN A 181 -0.12 12.61 27.10
N ILE A 182 1.15 13.00 27.30
CA ILE A 182 2.20 12.89 26.29
C ILE A 182 2.40 11.42 25.87
N ALA A 183 2.40 10.49 26.81
CA ALA A 183 2.53 9.06 26.52
C ALA A 183 1.35 8.55 25.67
N GLN A 184 0.12 8.94 26.03
CA GLN A 184 -1.08 8.57 25.28
C GLN A 184 -1.09 9.17 23.86
N GLU A 185 -0.70 10.43 23.71
CA GLU A 185 -0.56 11.09 22.41
C GLU A 185 0.51 10.42 21.54
N ARG A 186 1.66 10.06 22.11
CA ARG A 186 2.72 9.32 21.39
C ARG A 186 2.23 7.96 20.93
N GLN A 187 1.49 7.23 21.76
CA GLN A 187 0.91 5.94 21.40
C GLN A 187 -0.09 6.07 20.26
N THR A 188 -1.04 7.00 20.37
CA THR A 188 -2.08 7.23 19.35
C THR A 188 -1.48 7.75 18.05
N ASN A 189 -0.52 8.67 18.09
CA ASN A 189 0.20 9.14 16.91
C ASN A 189 1.04 8.03 16.28
N GLY A 190 1.69 7.19 17.08
CA GLY A 190 2.40 6.00 16.61
C GLY A 190 1.48 5.05 15.83
N GLN A 191 0.31 4.74 16.38
CA GLN A 191 -0.72 3.93 15.72
C GLN A 191 -1.21 4.58 14.41
N ARG A 192 -1.52 5.88 14.42
CA ARG A 192 -1.93 6.62 13.22
C ARG A 192 -0.86 6.59 12.14
N MET A 193 0.41 6.77 12.50
CA MET A 193 1.53 6.69 11.54
C MET A 193 1.68 5.28 10.97
N ALA A 194 1.61 4.25 11.81
CA ALA A 194 1.67 2.86 11.36
C ALA A 194 0.53 2.55 10.37
N PHE A 195 -0.69 2.99 10.68
CA PHE A 195 -1.84 2.83 9.80
C PHE A 195 -1.65 3.54 8.45
N ARG A 196 -1.17 4.79 8.46
CA ARG A 196 -0.85 5.54 7.22
C ARG A 196 0.20 4.83 6.38
N LYS A 197 1.27 4.33 7.01
CA LYS A 197 2.32 3.55 6.33
C LYS A 197 1.75 2.27 5.73
N GLN A 198 0.90 1.55 6.47
CA GLN A 198 0.25 0.34 5.98
C GLN A 198 -0.64 0.62 4.77
N ASN A 199 -1.44 1.69 4.82
CA ASN A 199 -2.25 2.10 3.67
C ASN A 199 -1.39 2.44 2.45
N ARG A 200 -0.25 3.13 2.63
CA ARG A 200 0.66 3.42 1.54
C ARG A 200 1.26 2.15 0.94
N ILE A 201 1.64 1.18 1.78
CA ILE A 201 2.13 -0.13 1.33
C ILE A 201 1.04 -0.82 0.50
N ASN A 202 -0.20 -0.85 0.97
CA ASN A 202 -1.31 -1.49 0.26
C ASN A 202 -1.52 -0.87 -1.13
N ILE A 203 -1.49 0.46 -1.24
CA ILE A 203 -1.58 1.17 -2.53
C ILE A 203 -0.42 0.78 -3.46
N LEU A 204 0.82 0.81 -2.95
CA LEU A 204 2.01 0.46 -3.75
C LEU A 204 1.98 -1.00 -4.24
N VAL A 205 1.44 -1.92 -3.43
CA VAL A 205 1.26 -3.33 -3.82
C VAL A 205 0.26 -3.44 -4.98
N GLN A 206 -0.87 -2.71 -4.92
CA GLN A 206 -1.85 -2.67 -6.00
C GLN A 206 -1.24 -2.07 -7.28
N GLU A 207 -0.56 -0.92 -7.18
CA GLU A 207 0.13 -0.29 -8.31
C GLU A 207 1.17 -1.23 -8.94
N LYS A 208 1.95 -1.93 -8.11
CA LYS A 208 2.93 -2.92 -8.58
C LYS A 208 2.27 -4.07 -9.35
N ALA A 209 1.12 -4.58 -8.87
CA ALA A 209 0.39 -5.64 -9.57
C ALA A 209 -0.10 -5.17 -10.94
N VAL A 210 -0.66 -3.96 -11.03
CA VAL A 210 -1.08 -3.34 -12.31
C VAL A 210 0.10 -3.18 -13.26
N LEU A 211 1.24 -2.67 -12.78
CA LEU A 211 2.44 -2.51 -13.59
C LEU A 211 2.98 -3.84 -14.10
N GLN A 212 2.92 -4.91 -13.31
CA GLN A 212 3.31 -6.24 -13.74
C GLN A 212 2.42 -6.78 -14.87
N ILE A 213 1.10 -6.55 -14.79
CA ILE A 213 0.17 -6.92 -15.86
C ILE A 213 0.49 -6.14 -17.14
N LEU A 214 0.69 -4.83 -17.04
CA LEU A 214 1.04 -3.97 -18.17
C LEU A 214 2.38 -4.38 -18.80
N ALA A 215 3.39 -4.70 -18.00
CA ALA A 215 4.68 -5.16 -18.49
C ALA A 215 4.57 -6.49 -19.26
N ARG A 216 3.81 -7.46 -18.72
CA ARG A 216 3.54 -8.74 -19.41
C ARG A 216 2.82 -8.52 -20.73
N ARG A 217 1.80 -7.64 -20.74
CA ARG A 217 1.04 -7.31 -21.95
C ARG A 217 1.92 -6.67 -23.03
N ARG A 218 2.72 -5.66 -22.67
CA ARG A 218 3.64 -5.01 -23.62
C ARG A 218 4.65 -6.01 -24.20
N LYS A 219 5.15 -6.93 -23.38
CA LYS A 219 6.04 -7.98 -23.85
C LYS A 219 5.34 -8.88 -24.88
N ALA A 220 4.14 -9.36 -24.58
CA ALA A 220 3.37 -10.18 -25.51
C ALA A 220 3.04 -9.45 -26.83
N GLU A 221 2.72 -8.15 -26.75
CA GLU A 221 2.49 -7.31 -27.94
C GLU A 221 3.76 -7.14 -28.78
N ALA A 222 4.92 -6.95 -28.13
CA ALA A 222 6.22 -6.89 -28.82
C ALA A 222 6.58 -8.22 -29.49
N ASP A 223 6.44 -9.33 -28.78
CA ASP A 223 6.69 -10.68 -29.30
C ASP A 223 5.79 -10.97 -30.51
N LEU A 224 4.50 -10.58 -30.46
CA LEU A 224 3.56 -10.73 -31.57
C LEU A 224 3.93 -9.86 -32.78
N ALA A 225 4.36 -8.61 -32.54
CA ALA A 225 4.81 -7.71 -33.61
C ALA A 225 6.07 -8.26 -34.30
N GLU A 226 7.01 -8.81 -33.55
CA GLU A 226 8.20 -9.46 -34.08
C GLU A 226 7.85 -10.71 -34.90
N PHE A 227 6.96 -11.56 -34.39
CA PHE A 227 6.44 -12.71 -35.14
C PHE A 227 5.79 -12.28 -36.46
N ASN A 228 4.90 -11.29 -36.44
CA ASN A 228 4.23 -10.80 -37.64
C ASN A 228 5.24 -10.24 -38.65
N ARG A 229 6.23 -9.48 -38.19
CA ARG A 229 7.32 -8.96 -39.03
C ARG A 229 8.10 -10.09 -39.69
N ALA A 230 8.50 -11.11 -38.93
CA ALA A 230 9.22 -12.27 -39.44
C ALA A 230 8.36 -13.08 -40.43
N TRP A 231 7.07 -13.24 -40.17
CA TRP A 231 6.14 -13.96 -41.04
C TRP A 231 5.98 -13.25 -42.40
N VAL A 232 5.72 -11.94 -42.38
CA VAL A 232 5.61 -11.13 -43.61
C VAL A 232 6.92 -11.17 -44.39
N PHE A 233 8.06 -11.00 -43.71
CA PHE A 233 9.37 -11.04 -44.35
C PHE A 233 9.64 -12.38 -45.03
N ASN A 234 9.38 -13.50 -44.34
CA ASN A 234 9.53 -14.83 -44.91
C ASN A 234 8.63 -15.04 -46.14
N ARG A 235 7.39 -14.55 -46.11
CA ARG A 235 6.47 -14.63 -47.25
C ARG A 235 6.99 -13.81 -48.43
N TYR A 236 7.50 -12.61 -48.17
CA TYR A 236 8.13 -11.76 -49.19
C TYR A 236 9.34 -12.44 -49.82
N GLN A 237 10.24 -13.05 -49.02
CA GLN A 237 11.41 -13.76 -49.55
C GLN A 237 11.00 -14.92 -50.47
N LYS A 238 9.99 -15.71 -50.10
CA LYS A 238 9.44 -16.79 -50.95
C LYS A 238 8.87 -16.25 -52.25
N TRP A 239 8.10 -15.16 -52.21
CA TRP A 239 7.57 -14.52 -53.41
C TRP A 239 8.69 -14.00 -54.32
N LYS A 240 9.69 -13.31 -53.75
CA LYS A 240 10.86 -12.80 -54.48
C LYS A 240 11.63 -13.91 -55.19
N ALA A 241 11.83 -15.05 -54.53
CA ALA A 241 12.49 -16.21 -55.14
C ALA A 241 11.67 -16.80 -56.32
N ARG A 242 10.34 -16.87 -56.17
CA ARG A 242 9.44 -17.31 -57.26
C ARG A 242 9.49 -16.34 -58.44
N GLU A 243 9.45 -15.04 -58.20
CA GLU A 243 9.53 -14.01 -59.24
C GLU A 243 10.83 -14.11 -60.04
N LEU A 244 11.97 -14.30 -59.36
CA LEU A 244 13.26 -14.53 -60.02
C LEU A 244 13.26 -15.80 -60.87
N ASN A 245 12.69 -16.89 -60.35
CA ASN A 245 12.56 -18.15 -61.09
C ASN A 245 11.68 -17.98 -62.34
N SER A 246 10.51 -17.35 -62.21
CA SER A 246 9.61 -17.06 -63.33
C SER A 246 10.32 -16.24 -64.42
N ARG A 247 11.06 -15.18 -64.04
CA ARG A 247 11.85 -14.38 -64.99
C ARG A 247 12.88 -15.23 -65.72
N GLN A 248 13.56 -16.14 -65.02
CA GLN A 248 14.52 -17.06 -65.62
C GLN A 248 13.86 -18.03 -66.59
N ILE A 249 12.69 -18.60 -66.26
CA ILE A 249 11.93 -19.49 -67.15
C ILE A 249 11.53 -18.74 -68.42
N ILE A 250 11.02 -17.51 -68.29
CA ILE A 250 10.63 -16.69 -69.44
C ILE A 250 11.82 -16.43 -70.36
N LEU A 251 12.97 -16.04 -69.80
CA LEU A 251 14.21 -15.85 -70.57
C LEU A 251 14.63 -17.14 -71.30
N ASN A 252 14.54 -18.29 -70.64
CA ASN A 252 14.89 -19.58 -71.24
C ASN A 252 13.96 -19.95 -72.41
N LEU A 253 12.65 -19.68 -72.29
CA LEU A 253 11.66 -19.92 -73.35
C LEU A 253 11.82 -18.96 -74.54
N GLN A 254 12.23 -17.71 -74.29
CA GLN A 254 12.54 -16.75 -75.35
C GLN A 254 13.79 -17.17 -76.14
N ASN A 255 14.81 -17.68 -75.46
CA ASN A 255 16.04 -18.14 -76.10
C ASN A 255 15.88 -19.49 -76.82
N ASN A 256 14.87 -20.30 -76.47
CA ASN A 256 14.60 -21.60 -77.09
C ASN A 256 13.09 -21.75 -77.37
N PRO A 257 12.58 -21.15 -78.47
CA PRO A 257 11.17 -21.25 -78.80
C PRO A 257 10.79 -22.73 -79.05
N LEU A 258 9.69 -23.17 -78.43
CA LEU A 258 9.10 -24.48 -78.71
C LEU A 258 8.69 -24.52 -80.19
N GLY A 259 9.18 -25.51 -80.93
CA GLY A 259 8.85 -25.67 -82.36
C GLY A 259 7.35 -25.83 -82.61
N ASN A 260 6.91 -25.60 -83.85
CA ASN A 260 5.50 -25.78 -84.24
C ASN A 260 5.07 -27.24 -83.99
N MET A 261 4.16 -27.45 -83.05
CA MET A 261 3.65 -28.78 -82.65
C MET A 261 2.41 -29.21 -83.43
N ALA A 262 1.91 -28.37 -84.36
CA ALA A 262 0.76 -28.73 -85.18
C ALA A 262 1.09 -29.95 -86.06
N THR A 263 0.19 -30.92 -86.05
CA THR A 263 0.33 -32.18 -86.78
C THR A 263 -0.68 -32.24 -87.93
N ILE A 264 -0.54 -33.25 -88.79
CA ILE A 264 -1.51 -33.48 -89.87
C ILE A 264 -2.92 -33.75 -89.33
N GLN A 265 -3.04 -34.23 -88.09
CA GLN A 265 -4.33 -34.46 -87.45
C GLN A 265 -5.07 -33.13 -87.19
N ASP A 266 -4.36 -32.07 -86.78
CA ASP A 266 -4.93 -30.74 -86.56
C ASP A 266 -5.40 -30.10 -87.87
N VAL A 267 -4.66 -30.34 -88.95
CA VAL A 267 -5.07 -29.98 -90.31
C VAL A 267 -6.37 -30.71 -90.67
N MET A 268 -6.43 -32.03 -90.48
CA MET A 268 -7.64 -32.79 -90.80
C MET A 268 -8.83 -32.44 -89.91
N HIS A 269 -8.64 -32.11 -88.63
CA HIS A 269 -9.70 -31.59 -87.77
C HIS A 269 -10.26 -30.26 -88.27
N THR A 270 -9.42 -29.41 -88.85
CA THR A 270 -9.84 -28.14 -89.45
C THR A 270 -10.62 -28.35 -90.76
N LEU A 271 -10.15 -29.26 -91.61
CA LEU A 271 -10.73 -29.48 -92.94
C LEU A 271 -11.99 -30.35 -92.93
N SER A 272 -12.05 -31.38 -92.07
CA SER A 272 -13.11 -32.41 -92.13
C SER A 272 -14.53 -31.85 -92.01
N PRO A 273 -14.84 -30.92 -91.07
CA PRO A 273 -16.19 -30.35 -90.98
C PRO A 273 -16.59 -29.58 -92.25
N LEU A 274 -15.64 -28.85 -92.84
CA LEU A 274 -15.88 -28.06 -94.05
C LEU A 274 -16.08 -28.94 -95.28
N LEU A 275 -15.31 -30.03 -95.40
CA LEU A 275 -15.44 -31.01 -96.47
C LEU A 275 -16.72 -31.84 -96.37
N ALA A 276 -17.23 -32.07 -95.16
CA ALA A 276 -18.49 -32.76 -94.92
C ALA A 276 -19.70 -31.92 -95.35
N GLN A 277 -19.64 -30.60 -95.17
CA GLN A 277 -20.71 -29.68 -95.59
C GLN A 277 -20.79 -29.50 -97.10
N LEU A 278 -19.68 -29.65 -97.82
CA LEU A 278 -19.67 -29.58 -99.29
C LEU A 278 -20.23 -30.89 -99.88
N PRO A 279 -21.30 -30.89 -100.69
CA PRO A 279 -21.80 -32.10 -101.36
C PRO A 279 -20.74 -32.73 -102.27
N SER A 280 -20.72 -34.05 -102.44
CA SER A 280 -19.80 -34.71 -103.39
C SER A 280 -20.11 -34.31 -104.84
N TYR A 281 -19.08 -34.27 -105.69
CA TYR A 281 -19.21 -33.82 -107.07
C TYR A 281 -19.62 -34.94 -108.02
N ASP A 282 -20.79 -34.79 -108.64
CA ASP A 282 -21.34 -35.71 -109.63
C ASP A 282 -21.59 -35.03 -110.99
N GLY A 283 -21.16 -33.76 -111.14
CA GLY A 283 -21.36 -32.94 -112.34
C GLY A 283 -22.47 -31.89 -112.20
N GLN A 284 -22.96 -31.65 -110.98
CA GLN A 284 -24.02 -30.69 -110.68
C GLN A 284 -23.72 -29.22 -111.02
N GLU A 285 -22.44 -28.83 -111.11
CA GLU A 285 -22.03 -27.46 -111.44
C GLU A 285 -20.72 -27.46 -112.26
N PRO A 286 -20.37 -26.36 -112.95
CA PRO A 286 -19.12 -26.28 -113.71
C PRO A 286 -17.89 -26.52 -112.83
N PRO A 287 -16.87 -27.27 -113.32
CA PRO A 287 -15.67 -27.65 -112.57
C PRO A 287 -14.97 -26.51 -111.82
N ASP A 288 -14.90 -25.33 -112.45
CA ASP A 288 -14.24 -24.15 -111.88
C ASP A 288 -14.90 -23.65 -110.60
N VAL A 289 -16.23 -23.71 -110.53
CA VAL A 289 -17.00 -23.22 -109.38
C VAL A 289 -16.77 -24.15 -108.19
N TYR A 290 -16.89 -25.46 -108.41
CA TYR A 290 -16.71 -26.46 -107.37
C TYR A 290 -15.25 -26.52 -106.86
N TYR A 291 -14.28 -26.42 -107.78
CA TYR A 291 -12.86 -26.38 -107.44
C TYR A 291 -12.49 -25.21 -106.52
N GLN A 292 -13.02 -24.02 -106.76
CA GLN A 292 -12.73 -22.85 -105.90
C GLN A 292 -13.20 -23.08 -104.46
N ARG A 293 -14.33 -23.76 -104.25
CA ARG A 293 -14.81 -24.11 -102.90
C ARG A 293 -13.83 -25.08 -102.21
N LEU A 294 -13.37 -26.10 -102.91
CA LEU A 294 -12.37 -27.04 -102.38
C LEU A 294 -11.03 -26.36 -102.07
N ARG A 295 -10.56 -25.47 -102.94
CA ARG A 295 -9.32 -24.72 -102.74
C ARG A 295 -9.40 -23.82 -101.52
N ASN A 296 -10.52 -23.13 -101.34
CA ASN A 296 -10.75 -22.29 -100.16
C ASN A 296 -10.72 -23.11 -98.88
N ILE A 297 -11.30 -24.31 -98.89
CA ILE A 297 -11.23 -25.24 -97.75
C ILE A 297 -9.77 -25.60 -97.45
N ASN A 298 -8.98 -26.02 -98.45
CA ASN A 298 -7.55 -26.32 -98.25
C ASN A 298 -6.76 -25.11 -97.68
N GLU A 299 -7.05 -23.89 -98.13
CA GLU A 299 -6.35 -22.70 -97.63
C GLU A 299 -6.66 -22.36 -96.16
N THR A 300 -7.78 -22.83 -95.60
CA THR A 300 -8.08 -22.63 -94.16
C THR A 300 -7.06 -23.28 -93.23
N ALA A 301 -6.40 -24.36 -93.67
CA ALA A 301 -5.37 -25.04 -92.89
C ALA A 301 -3.96 -24.44 -93.05
N ARG A 302 -3.78 -23.43 -93.92
CA ARG A 302 -2.47 -22.83 -94.20
C ARG A 302 -1.77 -22.21 -92.98
N PRO A 303 -2.46 -21.51 -92.05
CA PRO A 303 -1.82 -20.94 -90.86
C PRO A 303 -1.19 -21.98 -89.92
N LEU A 304 -1.59 -23.25 -90.00
CA LEU A 304 -1.03 -24.33 -89.19
C LEU A 304 0.41 -24.69 -89.61
N ALA A 305 0.84 -24.30 -90.81
CA ALA A 305 2.20 -24.47 -91.33
C ALA A 305 2.78 -25.90 -91.17
N VAL A 306 1.92 -26.92 -91.29
CA VAL A 306 2.30 -28.33 -91.15
C VAL A 306 2.97 -28.81 -92.44
N VAL A 307 4.23 -29.23 -92.34
CA VAL A 307 5.04 -29.71 -93.49
C VAL A 307 4.35 -30.86 -94.25
N GLY A 308 3.62 -31.72 -93.53
CA GLY A 308 2.89 -32.85 -94.10
C GLY A 308 1.68 -32.47 -94.96
N PHE A 309 1.11 -31.25 -94.83
CA PHE A 309 0.00 -30.79 -95.67
C PHE A 309 0.52 -30.20 -97.00
N ASN A 310 1.25 -31.03 -97.72
CA ASN A 310 1.92 -30.68 -98.97
C ASN A 310 0.94 -30.68 -100.17
N PRO A 311 1.37 -30.23 -101.37
CA PRO A 311 0.50 -30.17 -102.55
C PRO A 311 -0.18 -31.50 -102.92
N GLY A 312 0.46 -32.64 -102.64
CA GLY A 312 -0.11 -33.97 -102.88
C GLY A 312 -1.29 -34.29 -101.98
N VAL A 313 -1.15 -34.06 -100.67
CA VAL A 313 -2.25 -34.26 -99.69
C VAL A 313 -3.41 -33.31 -99.98
N ARG A 314 -3.10 -32.06 -100.33
CA ARG A 314 -4.09 -31.07 -100.76
C ARG A 314 -4.88 -31.53 -101.98
N CYS A 315 -4.20 -32.09 -102.98
CA CYS A 315 -4.83 -32.68 -104.16
C CYS A 315 -5.71 -33.89 -103.79
N GLN A 316 -5.24 -34.77 -102.90
CA GLN A 316 -5.99 -35.94 -102.47
C GLN A 316 -7.32 -35.59 -101.79
N VAL A 317 -7.34 -34.53 -100.98
CA VAL A 317 -8.57 -34.00 -100.39
C VAL A 317 -9.60 -33.63 -101.47
N MET A 318 -9.16 -33.03 -102.58
CA MET A 318 -10.03 -32.68 -103.71
C MET A 318 -10.53 -33.92 -104.45
N ILE A 319 -9.63 -34.88 -104.71
CA ILE A 319 -9.94 -36.15 -105.38
C ILE A 319 -11.03 -36.93 -104.62
N ASN A 320 -10.93 -37.00 -103.29
CA ASN A 320 -11.86 -37.75 -102.44
C ASN A 320 -13.29 -37.20 -102.46
N LYS A 321 -13.52 -36.02 -103.05
CA LYS A 321 -14.84 -35.42 -103.20
C LYS A 321 -15.51 -35.72 -104.54
N MET A 322 -14.83 -36.44 -105.44
CA MET A 322 -15.40 -36.86 -106.71
C MET A 322 -16.28 -38.11 -106.53
N THR A 323 -17.41 -38.17 -107.22
CA THR A 323 -18.31 -39.33 -107.18
C THR A 323 -18.97 -39.60 -108.54
N GLY A 324 -19.78 -40.65 -108.63
CA GLY A 324 -20.52 -41.02 -109.84
C GLY A 324 -19.61 -41.20 -111.06
N ARG A 325 -19.92 -40.51 -112.17
CA ARG A 325 -19.16 -40.59 -113.44
C ARG A 325 -17.81 -39.89 -113.43
N PHE A 326 -17.55 -39.14 -112.36
CA PHE A 326 -16.28 -38.47 -112.07
C PHE A 326 -15.42 -39.29 -111.10
N ALA A 327 -15.86 -40.50 -110.73
CA ALA A 327 -15.07 -41.45 -109.95
C ALA A 327 -14.96 -42.81 -110.68
N PRO A 328 -13.85 -43.54 -110.54
CA PRO A 328 -12.61 -43.12 -109.90
C PRO A 328 -11.85 -42.05 -110.72
N VAL A 329 -11.15 -41.15 -110.02
CA VAL A 329 -10.19 -40.24 -110.66
C VAL A 329 -8.96 -41.05 -111.06
N PRO A 330 -8.51 -41.00 -112.33
CA PRO A 330 -7.34 -41.77 -112.77
C PRO A 330 -6.06 -41.21 -112.12
N ALA A 331 -5.06 -42.08 -111.93
CA ALA A 331 -3.78 -41.66 -111.36
C ALA A 331 -3.04 -40.65 -112.26
N ASN A 332 -3.17 -40.79 -113.57
CA ASN A 332 -2.60 -39.93 -114.58
C ASN A 332 -3.70 -39.30 -115.44
N ASP A 333 -3.53 -38.05 -115.84
CA ASP A 333 -4.49 -37.33 -116.68
C ASP A 333 -4.45 -37.86 -118.13
N PRO A 334 -5.50 -38.54 -118.61
CA PRO A 334 -5.53 -39.10 -119.96
C PRO A 334 -5.78 -38.04 -121.04
N TYR A 335 -6.17 -36.81 -120.68
CA TYR A 335 -6.46 -35.74 -121.65
C TYR A 335 -5.27 -34.80 -121.88
N ALA A 336 -4.25 -34.87 -121.03
CA ALA A 336 -3.05 -34.04 -121.13
C ALA A 336 -1.89 -34.80 -121.81
N GLY A 337 -1.19 -34.11 -122.72
CA GLY A 337 -0.01 -34.68 -123.39
C GLY A 337 1.06 -35.14 -122.38
N GLY A 338 1.48 -36.40 -122.48
CA GLY A 338 2.48 -37.00 -121.59
C GLY A 338 1.91 -37.70 -120.34
N ASN A 339 0.58 -37.78 -120.18
CA ASN A 339 -0.10 -38.47 -119.08
C ASN A 339 0.46 -38.14 -117.67
N PRO A 340 0.48 -36.85 -117.27
CA PRO A 340 1.03 -36.44 -115.98
C PRO A 340 0.21 -36.99 -114.80
N ALA A 341 0.88 -37.27 -113.67
CA ALA A 341 0.21 -37.72 -112.45
C ALA A 341 -0.62 -36.60 -111.81
N ILE A 342 -1.85 -36.89 -111.39
CA ILE A 342 -2.78 -35.91 -110.80
C ILE A 342 -2.47 -35.71 -109.32
N VAL A 343 -1.32 -35.08 -109.02
CA VAL A 343 -0.78 -34.91 -107.66
C VAL A 343 -0.75 -33.45 -107.19
N THR A 344 -1.32 -32.53 -107.97
CA THR A 344 -1.42 -31.11 -107.60
C THR A 344 -2.78 -30.55 -107.96
N GLU A 345 -3.25 -29.55 -107.21
CA GLU A 345 -4.56 -28.92 -107.42
C GLU A 345 -4.78 -28.44 -108.88
N PRO A 346 -3.80 -27.83 -109.58
CA PRO A 346 -3.98 -27.40 -110.97
C PRO A 346 -4.16 -28.56 -111.95
N LEU A 347 -3.43 -29.66 -111.76
CA LEU A 347 -3.55 -30.85 -112.61
C LEU A 347 -4.91 -31.52 -112.42
N PHE A 348 -5.39 -31.57 -111.17
CA PHE A 348 -6.74 -32.06 -110.85
C PHE A 348 -7.83 -31.22 -111.52
N LEU A 349 -7.73 -29.89 -111.50
CA LEU A 349 -8.70 -29.02 -112.16
C LEU A 349 -8.73 -29.23 -113.67
N ASN A 350 -7.57 -29.36 -114.32
CA ASN A 350 -7.50 -29.58 -115.76
C ASN A 350 -8.20 -30.88 -116.17
N TRP A 351 -7.90 -31.97 -115.45
CA TRP A 351 -8.58 -33.25 -115.64
C TRP A 351 -10.11 -33.12 -115.44
N LEU A 352 -10.53 -32.45 -114.35
CA LEU A 352 -11.96 -32.30 -114.04
C LEU A 352 -12.72 -31.54 -115.13
N ARG A 353 -12.10 -30.51 -115.72
CA ARG A 353 -12.66 -29.74 -116.83
C ARG A 353 -12.88 -30.59 -118.08
N GLU A 354 -11.89 -31.38 -118.47
CA GLU A 354 -12.01 -32.22 -119.67
C GLU A 354 -12.97 -33.39 -119.45
N ARG A 355 -12.93 -34.02 -118.27
CA ARG A 355 -13.88 -35.08 -117.90
C ARG A 355 -15.32 -34.58 -117.89
N TYR A 356 -15.54 -33.37 -117.38
CA TYR A 356 -16.86 -32.74 -117.37
C TYR A 356 -17.39 -32.50 -118.78
N ARG A 357 -16.55 -32.01 -119.69
CA ARG A 357 -16.92 -31.84 -121.10
C ARG A 357 -17.31 -33.17 -121.73
N GLU A 358 -16.53 -34.22 -121.53
CA GLU A 358 -16.84 -35.55 -122.08
C GLU A 358 -18.21 -36.07 -121.58
N VAL A 359 -18.44 -36.03 -120.26
CA VAL A 359 -19.68 -36.54 -119.64
C VAL A 359 -20.90 -35.70 -120.06
N MET A 360 -20.77 -34.38 -120.12
CA MET A 360 -21.88 -33.50 -120.49
C MET A 360 -22.19 -33.51 -121.99
N VAL A 361 -21.20 -33.66 -122.87
CA VAL A 361 -21.44 -33.82 -124.32
C VAL A 361 -22.21 -35.10 -124.63
N GLY A 362 -21.89 -36.21 -123.96
CA GLY A 362 -22.63 -37.48 -124.10
C GLY A 362 -24.08 -37.38 -123.60
N THR A 363 -24.30 -36.66 -122.50
CA THR A 363 -25.64 -36.44 -121.92
C THR A 363 -26.48 -35.51 -122.81
N ASN A 364 -25.89 -34.43 -123.33
CA ASN A 364 -26.55 -33.51 -124.26
C ASN A 364 -26.92 -34.18 -125.60
N ARG A 365 -26.06 -35.04 -126.16
CA ARG A 365 -26.39 -35.83 -127.37
C ARG A 365 -27.55 -36.79 -127.13
N SER A 366 -27.60 -37.43 -125.96
CA SER A 366 -28.68 -38.34 -125.58
C SER A 366 -30.01 -37.60 -125.38
N ALA A 367 -29.99 -36.43 -124.74
CA ALA A 367 -31.16 -35.57 -124.57
C ALA A 367 -31.68 -35.01 -125.90
N ILE A 368 -30.80 -34.59 -126.82
CA ILE A 368 -31.19 -34.16 -128.18
C ILE A 368 -31.82 -35.32 -128.96
N PHE A 369 -31.26 -36.53 -128.87
CA PHE A 369 -31.84 -37.71 -129.52
C PHE A 369 -33.22 -38.08 -128.95
N ALA A 370 -33.43 -37.92 -127.63
CA ALA A 370 -34.74 -38.12 -127.00
C ALA A 370 -35.75 -37.04 -127.46
N LEU A 371 -35.36 -35.76 -127.45
CA LEU A 371 -36.18 -34.64 -127.93
C LEU A 371 -36.57 -34.76 -129.41
N VAL A 372 -35.64 -35.19 -130.27
CA VAL A 372 -35.90 -35.34 -131.72
C VAL A 372 -36.83 -36.51 -132.03
N ASN A 373 -36.86 -37.54 -131.18
CA ASN A 373 -37.74 -38.70 -131.36
C ASN A 373 -39.07 -38.59 -130.60
N GLU A 374 -39.20 -37.64 -129.67
CA GLU A 374 -40.45 -37.38 -128.96
C GLU A 374 -41.46 -36.70 -129.90
N LYS A 375 -42.71 -37.20 -129.91
CA LYS A 375 -43.79 -36.67 -130.76
C LYS A 375 -45.02 -36.36 -129.91
N PHE A 376 -45.77 -35.36 -130.35
CA PHE A 376 -47.08 -35.06 -129.76
C PHE A 376 -48.08 -36.15 -130.18
N LEU A 377 -48.74 -36.77 -129.20
CA LEU A 377 -49.75 -37.80 -129.39
C LEU A 377 -51.15 -37.18 -129.29
N GLU A 378 -52.15 -37.78 -129.93
CA GLU A 378 -53.53 -37.24 -129.96
C GLU A 378 -54.19 -37.15 -128.58
N THR A 379 -53.70 -37.90 -127.58
CA THR A 379 -54.18 -37.84 -126.19
C THR A 379 -53.46 -36.80 -125.34
N ASP A 380 -52.46 -36.10 -125.87
CA ASP A 380 -51.69 -35.13 -125.11
C ASP A 380 -52.43 -33.80 -124.95
N THR A 381 -52.39 -33.26 -123.74
CA THR A 381 -52.60 -31.83 -123.48
C THR A 381 -51.25 -31.09 -123.52
N PRO A 382 -51.22 -29.77 -123.79
CA PRO A 382 -49.99 -28.98 -123.80
C PRO A 382 -49.10 -29.18 -122.56
N ASP A 383 -49.69 -29.19 -121.37
CA ASP A 383 -48.96 -29.43 -120.11
C ASP A 383 -48.35 -30.84 -120.01
N SER A 384 -49.04 -31.85 -120.55
CA SER A 384 -48.57 -33.24 -120.51
C SER A 384 -47.39 -33.48 -121.45
N TYR A 385 -47.39 -32.82 -122.61
CA TYR A 385 -46.28 -32.86 -123.55
C TYR A 385 -45.10 -32.04 -123.06
N GLU A 386 -45.35 -30.85 -122.49
CA GLU A 386 -44.30 -30.00 -121.91
C GLU A 386 -43.49 -30.73 -120.83
N LYS A 387 -44.18 -31.54 -119.98
CA LYS A 387 -43.52 -32.38 -118.98
C LYS A 387 -42.63 -33.49 -119.56
N ARG A 388 -42.86 -33.93 -120.80
CA ARG A 388 -42.04 -34.98 -121.45
C ARG A 388 -40.83 -34.42 -122.21
N ILE A 389 -40.89 -33.17 -122.66
CA ILE A 389 -39.81 -32.53 -123.42
C ILE A 389 -38.83 -31.70 -122.56
N LYS A 390 -39.18 -31.40 -121.29
CA LYS A 390 -38.25 -30.75 -120.35
C LYS A 390 -37.37 -31.79 -119.63
N PRO A 391 -36.03 -31.70 -119.72
CA PRO A 391 -35.15 -32.51 -118.89
C PRO A 391 -35.23 -32.05 -117.43
N LEU A 392 -35.16 -33.00 -116.48
CA LEU A 392 -34.92 -32.72 -115.06
C LEU A 392 -33.51 -32.19 -114.82
#